data_AF-A5HJE5-F1
#
_entry.id   AF-A5HJE5-F1
#
_cell.length_a   1.000
_cell.length_b   1.000
_cell.length_c   1.000
_cell.angle_alpha   90.00
_cell.angle_beta   90.00
_cell.angle_gamma   90.00
#
_symmetry.space_group_name_H-M   'P 1'
#
loop_
_entity.id
_entity.type
_entity.pdbx_description
1 polymer ?
#
loop_
_entity_poly.entity_id
_entity_poly.type
_entity_poly.pdbx_seq_one_letter_code
_entity_poly.pdbx_strand_id
1 'polypeptide(L)'
;CRDLENHHIAGVEKLFHLRYLGLRDTNVTELPKEVGNLHCLHTLDLSHTSITELPSTAIRLKQLVRLYIEDSVKLPKGIGKLKLLQVLSSIGVSSSPDIVGELGYLTELRVLHISLISGTGTWCKSYEKPLLDSMFKLQKIQELHIQSFGVPTDFIADLGWFPQHLKDFLGGGISRLPSWMNSSLSNLYQINMSLYILRQEDLQNLGLI
;
A
#
# COMPACT_ATOMS: atom_id res chain seq x y z
N CYS A 1 3.27 12.49 -19.67
CA CYS A 1 3.41 13.77 -20.40
C CYS A 1 4.22 14.67 -19.49
N ARG A 2 5.52 14.88 -19.74
CA ARG A 2 6.41 15.48 -18.74
C ARG A 2 6.16 16.98 -18.53
N ASP A 3 5.59 17.65 -19.52
CA ASP A 3 5.36 19.11 -19.49
C ASP A 3 4.16 19.53 -18.62
N LEU A 4 3.41 18.56 -18.07
CA LEU A 4 2.28 18.84 -17.19
C LEU A 4 2.78 19.20 -15.79
N GLU A 5 2.35 20.37 -15.31
CA GLU A 5 2.76 21.05 -14.07
C GLU A 5 1.53 21.49 -13.25
N ASN A 6 1.72 21.98 -12.03
CA ASN A 6 0.62 22.32 -11.09
C ASN A 6 -0.46 23.23 -11.69
N HIS A 7 -0.07 24.24 -12.47
CA HIS A 7 -1.04 25.19 -13.05
C HIS A 7 -1.96 24.53 -14.10
N HIS A 8 -1.53 23.44 -14.73
CA HIS A 8 -2.34 22.70 -15.70
C HIS A 8 -3.48 21.92 -15.04
N ILE A 9 -3.35 21.58 -13.75
CA ILE A 9 -4.39 20.88 -12.98
C ILE A 9 -5.22 21.83 -12.12
N ALA A 10 -4.95 23.14 -12.19
CA ALA A 10 -5.83 24.14 -11.61
C ALA A 10 -7.19 24.09 -12.31
N GLY A 11 -8.28 23.87 -11.56
CA GLY A 11 -9.62 23.74 -12.13
C GLY A 11 -10.08 22.30 -12.38
N VAL A 12 -9.28 21.29 -12.02
CA VAL A 12 -9.64 19.87 -12.20
C VAL A 12 -10.98 19.52 -11.54
N GLU A 13 -11.38 20.24 -10.48
CA GLU A 13 -12.64 20.05 -9.77
C GLU A 13 -13.89 20.30 -10.62
N LYS A 14 -13.75 21.04 -11.73
CA LYS A 14 -14.84 21.25 -12.69
C LYS A 14 -15.16 19.99 -13.50
N LEU A 15 -14.27 19.00 -13.48
CA LEU A 15 -14.46 17.71 -14.13
C LEU A 15 -15.21 16.74 -13.20
N PHE A 16 -16.37 17.13 -12.67
CA PHE A 16 -17.10 16.38 -11.63
C PHE A 16 -17.56 14.97 -12.03
N HIS A 17 -17.58 14.65 -13.33
CA HIS A 17 -17.82 13.31 -13.86
C HIS A 17 -16.55 12.50 -14.12
N LEU A 18 -15.37 13.05 -13.85
CA LEU A 18 -14.09 12.39 -14.10
C LEU A 18 -13.99 11.11 -13.27
N ARG A 19 -13.69 10.00 -13.94
CA ARG A 19 -13.53 8.68 -13.33
C ARG A 19 -12.07 8.26 -13.19
N TYR A 20 -11.19 8.88 -13.96
CA TYR A 20 -9.77 8.58 -14.02
C TYR A 20 -8.98 9.89 -14.09
N LEU A 21 -8.06 10.08 -13.15
CA LEU A 21 -7.09 11.17 -13.15
C LEU A 21 -5.70 10.55 -13.09
N GLY A 22 -5.02 10.53 -14.23
CA GLY A 22 -3.65 10.03 -14.36
C GLY A 22 -2.68 11.18 -14.54
N LEU A 23 -1.78 11.35 -13.58
CA LEU A 23 -0.69 12.32 -13.57
C LEU A 23 0.67 11.61 -13.62
N ARG A 24 0.70 10.33 -13.98
CA ARG A 24 1.93 9.56 -14.07
C ARG A 24 2.94 10.19 -15.03
N ASP A 25 4.21 10.20 -14.63
CA ASP A 25 5.33 10.76 -15.39
C ASP A 25 5.09 12.24 -15.77
N THR A 26 4.70 13.05 -14.78
CA THR A 26 4.49 14.51 -14.91
C THR A 26 5.35 15.27 -13.89
N ASN A 27 5.51 16.58 -14.10
CA ASN A 27 6.24 17.48 -13.21
C ASN A 27 5.36 18.09 -12.12
N VAL A 28 4.17 17.52 -11.85
CA VAL A 28 3.29 17.98 -10.78
C VAL A 28 3.96 17.71 -9.43
N THR A 29 3.97 18.74 -8.58
CA THR A 29 4.54 18.70 -7.23
C THR A 29 3.48 18.73 -6.13
N GLU A 30 2.25 19.12 -6.43
CA GLU A 30 1.15 19.13 -5.47
C GLU A 30 -0.20 18.89 -6.13
N LEU A 31 -1.17 18.35 -5.38
CA LEU A 31 -2.57 18.31 -5.81
C LEU A 31 -3.34 19.49 -5.22
N PRO A 32 -4.22 20.15 -6.00
CA PRO A 32 -5.14 21.14 -5.46
C PRO A 32 -6.08 20.49 -4.44
N LYS A 33 -6.45 21.21 -3.37
CA LYS A 33 -7.40 20.72 -2.36
C LYS A 33 -8.74 20.35 -2.98
N GLU A 34 -9.10 20.99 -4.08
CA GLU A 34 -10.34 20.81 -4.81
C GLU A 34 -10.41 19.44 -5.51
N VAL A 35 -9.30 18.67 -5.59
CA VAL A 35 -9.32 17.28 -6.07
C VAL A 35 -10.35 16.43 -5.31
N GLY A 36 -10.58 16.72 -4.02
CA GLY A 36 -11.59 16.05 -3.20
C GLY A 36 -13.05 16.26 -3.64
N ASN A 37 -13.31 17.17 -4.60
CA ASN A 37 -14.63 17.38 -5.19
C ASN A 37 -14.91 16.41 -6.37
N LEU A 38 -13.93 15.61 -6.79
CA LEU A 38 -14.10 14.61 -7.84
C LEU A 38 -14.82 13.36 -7.32
N HIS A 39 -16.09 13.52 -6.96
CA HIS A 39 -16.89 12.49 -6.29
C HIS A 39 -17.10 11.21 -7.11
N CYS A 40 -16.94 11.28 -8.44
CA CYS A 40 -17.03 10.11 -9.34
C CYS A 40 -15.68 9.43 -9.63
N LEU A 41 -14.58 9.90 -9.03
CA LEU A 41 -13.25 9.41 -9.34
C LEU A 41 -13.05 7.98 -8.83
N HIS A 42 -12.72 7.07 -9.73
CA HIS A 42 -12.42 5.67 -9.42
C HIS A 42 -10.93 5.38 -9.39
N THR A 43 -10.12 6.15 -10.12
CA THR A 43 -8.67 5.91 -10.19
C THR A 43 -7.91 7.23 -10.18
N LEU A 44 -6.94 7.31 -9.28
CA LEU A 44 -5.98 8.38 -9.15
C LEU A 44 -4.58 7.78 -9.27
N ASP A 45 -3.87 8.13 -10.33
CA ASP A 45 -2.49 7.67 -10.57
C ASP A 45 -1.52 8.85 -10.49
N LEU A 46 -0.68 8.84 -9.45
CA LEU A 46 0.36 9.83 -9.15
C LEU A 46 1.76 9.23 -9.18
N SER A 47 1.93 8.02 -9.73
CA SER A 47 3.25 7.39 -9.84
C SER A 47 4.23 8.23 -10.64
N HIS A 48 5.50 8.25 -10.25
CA HIS A 48 6.53 9.04 -10.91
C HIS A 48 6.18 10.53 -11.06
N THR A 49 5.63 11.11 -9.98
CA THR A 49 5.44 12.56 -9.81
C THR A 49 6.34 13.08 -8.70
N SER A 50 6.39 14.39 -8.52
CA SER A 50 7.10 15.04 -7.40
C SER A 50 6.17 15.39 -6.24
N ILE A 51 4.98 14.78 -6.18
CA ILE A 51 4.01 14.99 -5.10
C ILE A 51 4.55 14.38 -3.82
N THR A 52 4.47 15.12 -2.71
CA THR A 52 4.97 14.66 -1.40
C THR A 52 3.86 14.44 -0.37
N GLU A 53 2.66 14.94 -0.62
CA GLU A 53 1.49 14.72 0.23
C GLU A 53 0.19 14.78 -0.56
N LEU A 54 -0.81 14.02 -0.13
CA LEU A 54 -2.18 14.20 -0.60
C LEU A 54 -2.89 15.24 0.28
N PRO A 55 -3.73 16.12 -0.32
CA PRO A 55 -4.50 17.07 0.45
C PRO A 55 -5.50 16.34 1.37
N SER A 56 -5.78 16.92 2.53
CA SER A 56 -6.73 16.34 3.52
C SER A 56 -8.12 16.07 2.96
N THR A 57 -8.50 16.77 1.89
CA THR A 57 -9.76 16.60 1.15
C THR A 57 -9.80 15.34 0.30
N ALA A 58 -8.68 14.67 0.01
CA ALA A 58 -8.64 13.43 -0.77
C ALA A 58 -9.49 12.31 -0.13
N ILE A 59 -9.71 12.36 1.19
CA ILE A 59 -10.62 11.43 1.90
C ILE A 59 -12.10 11.56 1.48
N ARG A 60 -12.46 12.58 0.70
CA ARG A 60 -13.80 12.80 0.13
C ARG A 60 -14.04 12.02 -1.18
N LEU A 61 -13.00 11.41 -1.75
CA LEU A 61 -13.08 10.59 -2.96
C LEU A 61 -13.71 9.22 -2.68
N LYS A 62 -14.98 9.19 -2.26
CA LYS A 62 -15.65 7.97 -1.77
C LYS A 62 -15.80 6.85 -2.80
N GLN A 63 -15.71 7.19 -4.09
CA GLN A 63 -15.76 6.22 -5.19
C GLN A 63 -14.37 5.70 -5.60
N LEU A 64 -13.29 6.12 -4.92
CA LEU A 64 -11.94 5.73 -5.31
C LEU A 64 -11.72 4.24 -5.10
N VAL A 65 -11.34 3.55 -6.18
CA VAL A 65 -11.04 2.13 -6.22
C VAL A 65 -9.54 1.87 -6.30
N ARG A 66 -8.80 2.74 -6.99
CA ARG A 66 -7.35 2.59 -7.19
C ARG A 66 -6.63 3.88 -6.87
N LEU A 67 -5.62 3.78 -6.02
CA LEU A 67 -4.71 4.85 -5.69
C LEU A 67 -3.28 4.37 -5.95
N TYR A 68 -2.65 4.95 -6.96
CA TYR A 68 -1.24 4.74 -7.26
C TYR A 68 -0.44 5.95 -6.80
N ILE A 69 0.50 5.73 -5.89
CA ILE A 69 1.37 6.73 -5.28
C ILE A 69 2.76 6.13 -5.07
N GLU A 70 3.73 6.98 -4.73
CA GLU A 70 5.06 6.58 -4.26
C GLU A 70 5.07 6.50 -2.73
N ASP A 71 5.97 5.70 -2.15
CA ASP A 71 6.07 5.46 -0.70
C ASP A 71 6.43 6.71 0.13
N SER A 72 7.01 7.72 -0.52
CA SER A 72 7.31 9.03 0.06
C SER A 72 6.08 9.94 0.18
N VAL A 73 4.98 9.66 -0.52
CA VAL A 73 3.77 10.47 -0.48
C VAL A 73 3.07 10.29 0.86
N LYS A 74 2.91 11.39 1.60
CA LYS A 74 2.17 11.40 2.87
C LYS A 74 0.67 11.27 2.60
N LEU A 75 0.07 10.25 3.21
CA LEU A 75 -1.38 10.07 3.20
C LEU A 75 -2.05 10.97 4.24
N PRO A 76 -3.26 11.46 3.98
CA PRO A 76 -3.99 12.27 4.94
C PRO A 76 -4.66 11.34 5.96
N LYS A 77 -4.78 11.82 7.20
CA LYS A 77 -5.58 11.14 8.23
C LYS A 77 -7.02 10.94 7.77
N GLY A 78 -7.55 9.74 7.93
CA GLY A 78 -8.88 9.33 7.49
C GLY A 78 -8.93 8.65 6.12
N ILE A 79 -7.79 8.19 5.58
CA ILE A 79 -7.76 7.35 4.37
C ILE A 79 -8.59 6.07 4.55
N GLY A 80 -8.72 5.55 5.77
CA GLY A 80 -9.60 4.42 6.11
C GLY A 80 -11.09 4.64 5.81
N LYS A 81 -11.49 5.87 5.42
CA LYS A 81 -12.84 6.19 4.95
C LYS A 81 -13.06 5.89 3.46
N LEU A 82 -12.03 5.48 2.70
CA LEU A 82 -12.14 5.11 1.28
C LEU A 82 -12.51 3.63 1.15
N LYS A 83 -13.74 3.27 1.53
CA LYS A 83 -14.18 1.88 1.70
C LYS A 83 -14.17 1.02 0.43
N LEU A 84 -14.16 1.65 -0.74
CA LEU A 84 -14.15 0.97 -2.04
C LEU A 84 -12.74 0.72 -2.59
N LEU A 85 -11.69 1.14 -1.86
CA LEU A 85 -10.32 1.03 -2.32
C LEU A 85 -9.91 -0.44 -2.41
N GLN A 86 -9.46 -0.84 -3.60
CA GLN A 86 -8.99 -2.18 -3.94
C GLN A 86 -7.49 -2.24 -4.23
N VAL A 87 -6.90 -1.12 -4.67
CA VAL A 87 -5.48 -1.01 -4.98
C VAL A 87 -4.86 0.19 -4.24
N LEU A 88 -3.80 -0.08 -3.50
CA LEU A 88 -2.97 0.90 -2.79
C LEU A 88 -1.49 0.53 -2.96
N SER A 89 -0.78 1.23 -3.86
CA SER A 89 0.42 0.67 -4.51
C SER A 89 1.77 0.93 -3.89
N SER A 90 2.00 1.91 -3.02
CA SER A 90 3.32 2.08 -2.37
C SER A 90 3.14 3.06 -1.22
N ILE A 91 2.79 2.56 -0.04
CA ILE A 91 2.63 3.41 1.14
C ILE A 91 3.84 3.31 2.06
N GLY A 92 4.35 4.46 2.50
CA GLY A 92 5.36 4.53 3.55
C GLY A 92 4.75 4.55 4.95
N VAL A 93 5.04 3.57 5.78
CA VAL A 93 4.58 3.57 7.18
C VAL A 93 5.26 4.68 7.97
N SER A 94 6.57 4.87 7.81
CA SER A 94 7.32 5.93 8.50
C SER A 94 6.94 7.35 8.05
N SER A 95 6.50 7.53 6.79
CA SER A 95 6.04 8.82 6.27
C SER A 95 4.61 9.15 6.71
N SER A 96 3.77 8.12 6.93
CA SER A 96 2.36 8.25 7.29
C SER A 96 1.94 7.35 8.45
N PRO A 97 2.41 7.58 9.70
CA PRO A 97 2.20 6.65 10.81
C PRO A 97 0.74 6.29 11.10
N ASP A 98 -0.21 7.21 10.89
CA ASP A 98 -1.64 6.93 11.10
C ASP A 98 -2.18 5.77 10.23
N ILE A 99 -1.48 5.44 9.13
CA ILE A 99 -1.89 4.37 8.20
C ILE A 99 -1.99 3.00 8.88
N VAL A 100 -1.16 2.73 9.90
CA VAL A 100 -1.10 1.40 10.52
C VAL A 100 -2.40 1.01 11.19
N GLY A 101 -3.16 1.99 11.73
CA GLY A 101 -4.48 1.75 12.29
C GLY A 101 -5.60 1.86 11.25
N GLU A 102 -5.39 2.65 10.20
CA GLU A 102 -6.41 2.92 9.20
C GLU A 102 -6.51 1.87 8.09
N LEU A 103 -5.43 1.12 7.82
CA LEU A 103 -5.44 0.02 6.84
C LEU A 103 -6.55 -0.99 7.11
N GLY A 104 -6.77 -1.35 8.37
CA GLY A 104 -7.79 -2.33 8.77
C GLY A 104 -9.23 -1.93 8.44
N TYR A 105 -9.46 -0.68 8.01
CA TYR A 105 -10.74 -0.18 7.55
C TYR A 105 -10.98 -0.33 6.05
N LEU A 106 -9.94 -0.68 5.27
CA LEU A 106 -9.94 -0.82 3.82
C LEU A 106 -10.11 -2.30 3.42
N THR A 107 -11.19 -2.91 3.87
CA THR A 107 -11.43 -4.36 3.75
C THR A 107 -11.64 -4.88 2.33
N GLU A 108 -11.79 -3.97 1.36
CA GLU A 108 -11.87 -4.31 -0.07
C GLU A 108 -10.51 -4.40 -0.77
N LEU A 109 -9.40 -4.11 -0.07
CA LEU A 109 -8.06 -4.17 -0.66
C LEU A 109 -7.74 -5.57 -1.20
N ARG A 110 -7.21 -5.56 -2.42
CA ARG A 110 -6.72 -6.74 -3.17
C ARG A 110 -5.24 -6.61 -3.47
N VAL A 111 -4.76 -5.39 -3.72
CA VAL A 111 -3.36 -5.09 -3.99
C VAL A 111 -2.90 -4.07 -2.94
N LEU A 112 -1.86 -4.43 -2.20
CA LEU A 112 -1.27 -3.59 -1.18
C LEU A 112 0.24 -3.70 -1.23
N HIS A 113 0.92 -2.59 -1.49
CA HIS A 113 2.37 -2.52 -1.32
C HIS A 113 2.72 -1.52 -0.23
N ILE A 114 3.60 -1.96 0.68
CA ILE A 114 4.01 -1.23 1.86
C ILE A 114 5.52 -1.15 1.91
N SER A 115 6.03 0.05 2.16
CA SER A 115 7.41 0.29 2.57
C SER A 115 7.41 0.63 4.06
N LEU A 116 8.12 -0.16 4.87
CA LEU A 116 8.21 0.07 6.32
C LEU A 116 9.02 1.34 6.62
N ILE A 117 10.05 1.60 5.83
CA ILE A 117 10.86 2.82 5.87
C ILE A 117 10.81 3.50 4.51
N SER A 118 10.33 4.74 4.48
CA SER A 118 10.40 5.61 3.31
C SER A 118 10.89 7.02 3.66
N GLY A 119 11.54 7.68 2.69
CA GLY A 119 12.11 9.01 2.83
C GLY A 119 13.17 9.08 3.94
N THR A 120 13.07 10.09 4.80
CA THR A 120 13.98 10.30 5.95
C THR A 120 13.43 9.70 7.26
N GLY A 121 12.35 8.91 7.20
CA GLY A 121 11.69 8.37 8.38
C GLY A 121 12.48 7.22 9.03
N THR A 122 12.19 6.96 10.30
CA THR A 122 12.72 5.81 11.04
C THR A 122 11.61 4.82 11.39
N TRP A 123 11.96 3.54 11.49
CA TRP A 123 11.01 2.52 11.94
C TRP A 123 10.81 2.62 13.46
N CYS A 124 9.55 2.64 13.90
CA CYS A 124 9.20 2.60 15.31
C CYS A 124 8.47 1.30 15.65
N LYS A 125 8.90 0.63 16.72
CA LYS A 125 8.30 -0.61 17.22
C LYS A 125 6.80 -0.48 17.56
N SER A 126 6.33 0.74 17.85
CA SER A 126 4.90 0.99 18.10
C SER A 126 4.01 0.76 16.89
N TYR A 127 4.57 0.69 15.68
CA TYR A 127 3.83 0.46 14.43
C TYR A 127 3.47 -1.02 14.22
N GLU A 128 4.24 -1.94 14.80
CA GLU A 128 4.14 -3.38 14.54
C GLU A 128 2.74 -3.92 14.88
N LYS A 129 2.30 -3.77 16.13
CA LYS A 129 1.01 -4.34 16.57
C LYS A 129 -0.19 -3.76 15.81
N PRO A 130 -0.36 -2.43 15.66
CA PRO A 130 -1.47 -1.88 14.89
C PRO A 130 -1.46 -2.31 13.42
N LEU A 131 -0.28 -2.39 12.80
CA LEU A 131 -0.14 -2.85 11.42
C LEU A 131 -0.61 -4.30 11.29
N LEU A 132 -0.20 -5.18 12.20
CA LEU A 132 -0.66 -6.58 12.25
C LEU A 132 -2.16 -6.69 12.45
N ASP A 133 -2.71 -5.95 13.43
CA ASP A 133 -4.15 -5.93 13.73
C ASP A 133 -4.97 -5.42 12.51
N SER A 134 -4.40 -4.51 11.73
CA SER A 134 -4.98 -4.03 10.47
C SER A 134 -4.89 -5.06 9.36
N MET A 135 -3.72 -5.66 9.15
CA MET A 135 -3.50 -6.69 8.13
C MET A 135 -4.45 -7.87 8.33
N PHE A 136 -4.68 -8.30 9.58
CA PHE A 136 -5.65 -9.36 9.90
C PHE A 136 -7.07 -9.10 9.35
N LYS A 137 -7.46 -7.84 9.10
CA LYS A 137 -8.78 -7.50 8.56
C LYS A 137 -8.85 -7.55 7.03
N LEU A 138 -7.71 -7.64 6.33
CA LEU A 138 -7.60 -7.49 4.88
C LEU A 138 -7.85 -8.78 4.10
N GLN A 139 -8.96 -9.46 4.37
CA GLN A 139 -9.23 -10.83 3.89
C GLN A 139 -9.28 -11.04 2.36
N LYS A 140 -9.25 -9.97 1.55
CA LYS A 140 -9.35 -10.01 0.08
C LYS A 140 -8.03 -9.83 -0.66
N ILE A 141 -6.91 -9.70 0.05
CA ILE A 141 -5.59 -9.48 -0.54
C ILE A 141 -5.21 -10.64 -1.47
N GLN A 142 -4.73 -10.24 -2.64
CA GLN A 142 -4.23 -11.11 -3.71
C GLN A 142 -2.77 -10.80 -4.03
N GLU A 143 -2.36 -9.55 -3.83
CA GLU A 143 -0.99 -9.10 -4.04
C GLU A 143 -0.54 -8.31 -2.82
N LEU A 144 0.52 -8.79 -2.19
CA LEU A 144 1.09 -8.17 -0.98
C LEU A 144 2.60 -8.02 -1.16
N HIS A 145 3.04 -6.78 -1.26
CA HIS A 145 4.46 -6.46 -1.31
C HIS A 145 4.83 -5.69 -0.04
N ILE A 146 5.87 -6.14 0.66
CA ILE A 146 6.36 -5.51 1.88
C ILE A 146 7.87 -5.31 1.74
N GLN A 147 8.29 -4.05 1.66
CA GLN A 147 9.70 -3.65 1.66
C GLN A 147 10.12 -3.21 3.06
N SER A 148 11.24 -3.74 3.54
CA SER A 148 11.63 -3.68 4.96
C SER A 148 13.13 -3.44 5.17
N PHE A 149 13.81 -2.77 4.23
CA PHE A 149 15.26 -2.58 4.27
C PHE A 149 15.75 -2.07 5.65
N GLY A 150 16.55 -2.90 6.34
CA GLY A 150 17.10 -2.57 7.67
C GLY A 150 16.09 -2.63 8.84
N VAL A 151 14.85 -3.09 8.62
CA VAL A 151 13.84 -3.29 9.65
C VAL A 151 13.79 -4.75 10.08
N PRO A 152 13.82 -5.07 11.38
CA PRO A 152 13.51 -6.41 11.87
C PRO A 152 12.08 -6.81 11.49
N THR A 153 11.92 -7.91 10.78
CA THR A 153 10.66 -8.38 10.19
C THR A 153 10.05 -9.58 10.91
N ASP A 154 10.55 -9.93 12.09
CA ASP A 154 10.05 -11.06 12.89
C ASP A 154 8.53 -10.96 13.12
N PHE A 155 8.02 -9.73 13.33
CA PHE A 155 6.60 -9.48 13.54
C PHE A 155 5.74 -9.81 12.30
N ILE A 156 6.30 -9.79 11.09
CA ILE A 156 5.62 -10.15 9.84
C ILE A 156 5.58 -11.67 9.64
N ALA A 157 6.59 -12.39 10.12
CA ALA A 157 6.62 -13.85 10.03
C ALA A 157 5.49 -14.53 10.83
N ASP A 158 5.03 -13.85 11.90
CA ASP A 158 3.94 -14.27 12.76
C ASP A 158 2.60 -13.61 12.40
N LEU A 159 2.38 -13.27 11.13
CA LEU A 159 1.06 -12.89 10.65
C LEU A 159 0.07 -14.02 10.96
N GLY A 160 -0.72 -13.87 12.03
CA GLY A 160 -1.75 -14.82 12.46
C GLY A 160 -2.98 -14.88 11.53
N TRP A 161 -2.80 -14.48 10.27
CA TRP A 161 -3.81 -14.46 9.23
C TRP A 161 -3.29 -15.23 8.02
N PHE A 162 -4.16 -16.09 7.49
CA PHE A 162 -3.90 -16.87 6.30
C PHE A 162 -4.50 -16.18 5.05
N PRO A 163 -3.68 -15.61 4.15
CA PRO A 163 -4.17 -14.89 2.99
C PRO A 163 -4.54 -15.88 1.87
N GLN A 164 -5.68 -16.56 2.00
CA GLN A 164 -6.14 -17.63 1.09
C GLN A 164 -6.27 -17.24 -0.39
N HIS A 165 -6.37 -15.93 -0.67
CA HIS A 165 -6.49 -15.39 -2.02
C HIS A 165 -5.17 -14.84 -2.55
N LEU A 166 -4.08 -14.96 -1.80
CA LEU A 166 -2.76 -14.47 -2.20
C LEU A 166 -2.27 -15.22 -3.44
N LYS A 167 -1.81 -14.43 -4.41
CA LYS A 167 -1.32 -14.87 -5.71
C LYS A 167 0.11 -14.43 -5.95
N ASP A 168 0.46 -13.24 -5.46
CA ASP A 168 1.79 -12.66 -5.54
C ASP A 168 2.20 -12.11 -4.17
N PHE A 169 3.35 -12.56 -3.69
CA PHE A 169 3.97 -12.08 -2.46
C PHE A 169 5.40 -11.61 -2.73
N LEU A 170 5.68 -10.38 -2.30
CA LEU A 170 7.04 -9.86 -2.24
C LEU A 170 7.40 -9.49 -0.80
N GLY A 171 8.40 -10.17 -0.23
CA GLY A 171 8.85 -9.96 1.14
C GLY A 171 10.32 -9.58 1.21
N GLY A 172 10.63 -8.31 1.49
CA GLY A 172 11.99 -7.88 1.79
C GLY A 172 12.49 -8.44 3.12
N GLY A 173 13.75 -8.88 3.17
CA GLY A 173 14.51 -9.17 4.40
C GLY A 173 13.71 -9.83 5.53
N ILE A 174 13.09 -10.98 5.28
CA ILE A 174 12.36 -11.73 6.31
C ILE A 174 13.35 -12.62 7.09
N SER A 175 13.23 -12.68 8.41
CA SER A 175 14.15 -13.47 9.26
C SER A 175 13.91 -14.98 9.18
N ARG A 176 12.69 -15.40 8.83
CA ARG A 176 12.25 -16.80 8.69
C ARG A 176 11.04 -16.88 7.77
N LEU A 177 10.71 -18.09 7.30
CA LEU A 177 9.51 -18.27 6.49
C LEU A 177 8.25 -17.95 7.34
N PRO A 178 7.33 -17.10 6.85
CA PRO A 178 6.07 -16.84 7.52
C PRO A 178 5.25 -18.12 7.73
N SER A 179 4.62 -18.26 8.90
CA SER A 179 3.87 -19.47 9.27
C SER A 179 2.67 -19.79 8.36
N TRP A 180 2.15 -18.78 7.66
CA TRP A 180 1.09 -18.92 6.66
C TRP A 180 1.57 -19.46 5.31
N MET A 181 2.89 -19.46 5.04
CA MET A 181 3.51 -20.06 3.85
C MET A 181 3.67 -21.57 4.00
N ASN A 182 2.55 -22.27 4.19
CA ASN A 182 2.46 -23.73 4.15
C ASN A 182 1.56 -24.17 2.98
N SER A 183 1.36 -25.48 2.83
CA SER A 183 0.69 -26.18 1.71
C SER A 183 -0.75 -25.77 1.36
N SER A 184 -1.28 -24.73 1.98
CA SER A 184 -2.66 -24.26 1.76
C SER A 184 -2.77 -23.16 0.68
N LEU A 185 -1.67 -22.64 0.14
CA LEU A 185 -1.65 -21.52 -0.83
C LEU A 185 -1.83 -21.98 -2.28
N SER A 186 -2.95 -22.64 -2.58
CA SER A 186 -3.25 -23.22 -3.91
C SER A 186 -3.31 -22.22 -5.09
N ASN A 187 -3.41 -20.91 -4.84
CA ASN A 187 -3.51 -19.87 -5.88
C ASN A 187 -2.22 -19.06 -6.07
N LEU A 188 -1.17 -19.36 -5.31
CA LEU A 188 0.08 -18.62 -5.32
C LEU A 188 0.90 -19.01 -6.55
N TYR A 189 1.18 -18.05 -7.43
CA TYR A 189 2.00 -18.28 -8.61
C TYR A 189 3.35 -17.56 -8.54
N GLN A 190 3.49 -16.56 -7.65
CA GLN A 190 4.73 -15.81 -7.49
C GLN A 190 5.02 -15.57 -6.01
N ILE A 191 6.24 -15.93 -5.62
CA ILE A 191 6.83 -15.60 -4.32
C ILE A 191 8.23 -15.07 -4.61
N ASN A 192 8.49 -13.85 -4.16
CA ASN A 192 9.84 -13.30 -4.13
C ASN A 192 10.14 -12.82 -2.72
N MET A 193 11.10 -13.47 -2.05
CA MET A 193 11.49 -13.04 -0.72
C MET A 193 12.97 -13.26 -0.47
N SER A 194 13.56 -12.37 0.33
CA SER A 194 14.94 -12.49 0.79
C SER A 194 14.93 -12.92 2.25
N LEU A 195 15.50 -14.10 2.54
CA LEU A 195 15.69 -14.60 3.91
C LEU A 195 17.10 -14.29 4.40
N TYR A 196 17.22 -13.73 5.61
CA TYR A 196 18.54 -13.52 6.22
C TYR A 196 19.22 -14.84 6.63
N ILE A 197 18.42 -15.81 7.06
CA ILE A 197 18.87 -17.15 7.44
C ILE A 197 17.88 -18.15 6.85
N LEU A 198 18.38 -19.14 6.11
CA LEU A 198 17.57 -20.22 5.55
C LEU A 198 17.79 -21.49 6.39
N ARG A 199 16.77 -21.93 7.12
CA ARG A 199 16.81 -23.16 7.94
C ARG A 199 16.28 -24.35 7.15
N GLN A 200 16.57 -25.55 7.64
CA GLN A 200 16.10 -26.79 7.01
C GLN A 200 14.57 -26.90 7.00
N GLU A 201 13.88 -26.44 8.05
CA GLU A 201 12.41 -26.37 8.09
C GLU A 201 11.85 -25.40 7.03
N ASP A 202 12.52 -24.28 6.77
CA ASP A 202 12.09 -23.32 5.75
C ASP A 202 12.13 -23.97 4.35
N LEU A 203 13.19 -24.74 4.05
CA LEU A 203 13.32 -25.49 2.79
C LEU A 203 12.24 -26.57 2.63
N GLN A 204 11.92 -27.29 3.71
CA GLN A 204 10.87 -28.31 3.70
C GLN A 204 9.50 -27.68 3.45
N ASN A 205 9.20 -26.56 4.11
CA ASN A 205 7.94 -25.84 3.92
C ASN A 205 7.81 -25.25 2.51
N LEU A 206 8.89 -24.72 1.93
CA LEU A 206 8.88 -24.24 0.54
C LEU A 206 8.60 -25.36 -0.48
N GLY A 207 9.06 -26.59 -0.22
CA GLY A 207 8.78 -27.75 -1.07
C GLY A 207 7.35 -28.29 -0.97
N LEU A 208 6.54 -27.76 -0.04
CA LEU A 208 5.14 -28.14 0.16
C LEU A 208 4.14 -27.13 -0.44
N ILE A 209 4.63 -25.98 -0.93
CA ILE A 209 3.83 -24.93 -1.58
C ILE A 209 3.57 -25.28 -3.04
#